data_AF-Q6KCA1-F1
#
_entry.id   AF-Q6KCA1-F1
#
_cell.length_a   1.000
_cell.length_b   1.000
_cell.length_c   1.000
_cell.angle_alpha   90.00
_cell.angle_beta   90.00
_cell.angle_gamma   90.00
#
_symmetry.space_group_name_H-M   'P 1'
#
loop_
_entity.id
_entity.type
_entity.pdbx_description
1 polymer ?
#
loop_
_entity_poly.entity_id
_entity_poly.type
_entity_poly.pdbx_seq_one_letter_code
_entity_poly.pdbx_strand_id
1 'polypeptide(L)'
;FPTTSSSPPGIVRVVKAAITSSASKPSPQPQENNSGTGDNNNQLSLFSNQILEAHNAKRARHGVNPLTWSNDLYNYANKVANNYDCSGNLRHTNAPYGENLALGYSSAANAVNAWYSEGFN
;
A
#
# COMPACT_ATOMS: atom_id res chain seq x y z
N PHE A 1 -48.59 -11.66 0.22
CA PHE A 1 -48.58 -13.13 0.27
C PHE A 1 -48.71 -13.67 -1.15
N PRO A 2 -48.06 -14.81 -1.47
CA PRO A 2 -47.36 -15.04 -2.73
C PRO A 2 -48.21 -15.75 -3.80
N THR A 3 -47.79 -15.65 -5.06
CA THR A 3 -48.15 -16.61 -6.10
C THR A 3 -46.99 -17.59 -6.32
N THR A 4 -47.27 -18.87 -6.17
CA THR A 4 -46.41 -19.99 -6.57
C THR A 4 -47.03 -20.65 -7.80
N SER A 5 -46.23 -20.96 -8.81
CA SER A 5 -46.47 -22.17 -9.61
C SER A 5 -45.20 -22.58 -10.38
N SER A 6 -44.82 -23.83 -10.15
CA SER A 6 -43.69 -24.58 -10.69
C SER A 6 -43.90 -25.10 -12.11
N SER A 7 -42.81 -25.33 -12.86
CA SER A 7 -42.78 -26.29 -13.96
C SER A 7 -41.45 -27.09 -13.97
N PRO A 8 -41.43 -28.42 -14.21
CA PRO A 8 -40.25 -29.31 -14.06
C PRO A 8 -39.72 -29.87 -15.42
N PRO A 9 -38.99 -31.01 -15.50
CA PRO A 9 -37.52 -31.15 -15.52
C PRO A 9 -36.96 -31.71 -16.87
N GLY A 10 -35.63 -31.67 -17.08
CA GLY A 10 -35.03 -32.21 -18.30
C GLY A 10 -33.55 -32.60 -18.24
N ILE A 11 -33.31 -33.86 -17.85
CA ILE A 11 -32.30 -34.83 -18.33
C ILE A 11 -30.79 -34.56 -18.05
N VAL A 12 -30.28 -35.49 -17.24
CA VAL A 12 -28.87 -35.78 -16.92
C VAL A 12 -28.16 -36.43 -18.11
N ARG A 13 -26.93 -36.00 -18.42
CA ARG A 13 -25.93 -36.83 -19.10
C ARG A 13 -24.61 -36.79 -18.33
N VAL A 14 -24.23 -37.94 -17.78
CA VAL A 14 -22.92 -38.23 -17.20
C VAL A 14 -22.05 -38.85 -18.28
N VAL A 15 -20.84 -38.32 -18.48
CA VAL A 15 -19.67 -39.09 -18.95
C VAL A 15 -18.43 -38.67 -18.13
N LYS A 16 -17.59 -39.66 -17.84
CA LYS A 16 -16.64 -39.72 -16.72
C LYS A 16 -15.18 -39.57 -17.21
N ALA A 17 -14.41 -38.83 -16.41
CA ALA A 17 -12.96 -38.87 -16.15
C ALA A 17 -11.92 -38.51 -17.23
N ALA A 18 -11.11 -37.50 -16.87
CA ALA A 18 -9.66 -37.60 -16.91
C ALA A 18 -9.08 -36.93 -15.64
N ILE A 19 -8.28 -37.68 -14.88
CA ILE A 19 -7.47 -37.21 -13.76
C ILE A 19 -6.11 -36.78 -14.31
N THR A 20 -5.64 -35.56 -14.00
CA THR A 20 -4.21 -35.22 -14.02
C THR A 20 -3.95 -33.97 -13.18
N SER A 21 -2.79 -33.98 -12.56
CA SER A 21 -2.44 -33.31 -11.32
C SER A 21 -1.87 -31.89 -11.49
N SER A 22 -1.81 -31.18 -10.36
CA SER A 22 -0.72 -30.26 -9.95
C SER A 22 -0.92 -28.74 -10.07
N ALA A 23 -0.86 -28.12 -8.88
CA ALA A 23 -0.05 -26.94 -8.53
C ALA A 23 -0.58 -25.50 -8.80
N SER A 24 -0.79 -24.80 -7.68
CA SER A 24 -0.36 -23.42 -7.38
C SER A 24 -1.14 -22.23 -7.95
N LYS A 25 -1.89 -21.59 -7.05
CA LYS A 25 -2.36 -20.21 -7.10
C LYS A 25 -1.19 -19.23 -7.30
N PRO A 26 -1.19 -18.36 -8.32
CA PRO A 26 -0.31 -17.20 -8.33
C PRO A 26 -0.92 -16.10 -7.44
N SER A 27 -0.27 -15.78 -6.32
CA SER A 27 -0.43 -14.47 -5.68
C SER A 27 0.13 -13.39 -6.62
N PRO A 28 -0.51 -12.22 -6.75
CA PRO A 28 0.10 -11.11 -7.47
C PRO A 28 1.33 -10.62 -6.70
N GLN A 29 2.51 -10.91 -7.22
CA GLN A 29 3.76 -10.26 -6.85
C GLN A 29 3.79 -8.91 -7.59
N PRO A 30 3.91 -7.76 -6.91
CA PRO A 30 4.10 -6.50 -7.62
C PRO A 30 5.51 -6.47 -8.22
N GLN A 31 5.57 -6.38 -9.54
CA GLN A 31 6.79 -6.23 -10.31
C GLN A 31 7.44 -4.88 -9.97
N GLU A 32 8.71 -4.92 -9.56
CA GLU A 32 9.59 -3.75 -9.57
C GLU A 32 9.77 -3.31 -11.04
N ASN A 33 9.06 -2.25 -11.43
CA ASN A 33 9.31 -1.60 -12.71
C ASN A 33 10.14 -0.33 -12.47
N ASN A 34 11.46 -0.47 -12.53
CA ASN A 34 12.34 0.65 -12.83
C ASN A 34 12.20 0.96 -14.33
N SER A 35 11.32 1.90 -14.65
CA SER A 35 11.30 2.56 -15.96
C SER A 35 11.30 4.06 -15.72
N GLY A 36 12.46 4.67 -15.96
CA GLY A 36 12.54 6.11 -16.18
C GLY A 36 11.92 6.42 -17.54
N THR A 37 10.76 7.06 -17.51
CA THR A 37 10.22 7.81 -18.64
C THR A 37 9.53 9.04 -18.06
N GLY A 38 9.97 10.22 -18.49
CA GLY A 38 9.47 11.49 -17.99
C GLY A 38 8.05 11.75 -18.44
N ASP A 39 7.17 12.02 -17.48
CA ASP A 39 5.85 12.58 -17.68
C ASP A 39 5.74 13.87 -16.83
N ASN A 40 5.86 15.01 -17.51
CA ASN A 40 5.75 16.33 -16.91
C ASN A 40 4.27 16.66 -16.65
N ASN A 41 3.81 16.35 -15.45
CA ASN A 41 3.04 17.21 -14.54
C ASN A 41 2.37 16.32 -13.48
N ASN A 42 2.93 16.31 -12.27
CA ASN A 42 2.45 15.58 -11.09
C ASN A 42 2.65 14.06 -11.07
N GLN A 43 3.81 13.57 -11.50
CA GLN A 43 4.20 12.17 -11.28
C GLN A 43 4.97 12.03 -9.96
N LEU A 44 4.31 11.46 -8.96
CA LEU A 44 4.96 11.02 -7.74
C LEU A 44 5.82 9.78 -8.02
N SER A 45 7.01 9.71 -7.43
CA SER A 45 7.81 8.48 -7.46
C SER A 45 7.04 7.33 -6.79
N LEU A 46 7.40 6.08 -7.12
CA LEU A 46 6.84 4.90 -6.44
C LEU A 46 6.93 5.03 -4.91
N PHE A 47 8.06 5.54 -4.40
CA PHE A 47 8.25 5.84 -2.98
C PHE A 47 7.23 6.85 -2.44
N SER A 48 7.07 7.99 -3.13
CA SER A 48 6.17 9.06 -2.69
C SER A 48 4.70 8.63 -2.71
N ASN A 49 4.30 7.90 -3.74
CA ASN A 49 2.96 7.29 -3.83
C ASN A 49 2.72 6.30 -2.69
N GLN A 50 3.65 5.38 -2.43
CA GLN A 50 3.51 4.41 -1.33
C GLN A 50 3.34 5.08 0.03
N ILE A 51 4.09 6.14 0.32
CA ILE A 51 3.93 6.91 1.56
C ILE A 51 2.53 7.55 1.60
N LEU A 52 2.15 8.29 0.56
CA LEU A 52 0.91 9.08 0.56
C LEU A 52 -0.34 8.18 0.62
N GLU A 53 -0.38 7.12 -0.19
CA GLU A 53 -1.49 6.17 -0.23
C GLU A 53 -1.62 5.43 1.10
N ALA A 54 -0.51 4.97 1.69
CA ALA A 54 -0.56 4.28 2.98
C ALA A 54 -1.14 5.19 4.07
N HIS A 55 -0.73 6.45 4.15
CA HIS A 55 -1.30 7.41 5.09
C HIS A 55 -2.79 7.64 4.85
N ASN A 56 -3.17 7.90 3.60
CA ASN A 56 -4.56 8.21 3.25
C ASN A 56 -5.50 7.02 3.46
N ALA A 57 -5.02 5.80 3.23
CA ALA A 57 -5.77 4.58 3.55
C ALA A 57 -6.05 4.44 5.05
N LYS A 58 -5.13 4.86 5.93
CA LYS A 58 -5.37 4.87 7.39
C LYS A 58 -6.28 6.02 7.80
N ARG A 59 -6.04 7.23 7.30
CA ARG A 59 -6.86 8.42 7.58
C ARG A 59 -8.33 8.23 7.22
N ALA A 60 -8.61 7.55 6.10
CA ALA A 60 -9.97 7.20 5.70
C ALA A 60 -10.70 6.34 6.76
N ARG A 61 -9.99 5.44 7.46
CA ARG A 61 -10.58 4.63 8.55
C ARG A 61 -11.04 5.46 9.74
N HIS A 62 -10.47 6.66 9.90
CA HIS A 62 -10.82 7.61 10.94
C HIS A 62 -11.74 8.74 10.45
N GLY A 63 -12.18 8.70 9.19
CA GLY A 63 -13.09 9.71 8.62
C GLY A 63 -12.50 11.11 8.51
N VAL A 64 -11.16 11.26 8.47
CA VAL A 64 -10.48 12.56 8.32
C VAL A 64 -10.01 12.79 6.89
N ASN A 65 -9.93 14.06 6.48
CA ASN A 65 -9.55 14.45 5.12
C ASN A 65 -8.20 13.84 4.68
N PRO A 66 -8.05 13.44 3.41
CA PRO A 66 -6.77 12.94 2.89
C PRO A 66 -5.70 14.03 2.93
N LEU A 67 -4.44 13.62 3.07
CA LEU A 67 -3.28 14.47 2.86
C LEU A 67 -2.99 14.61 1.37
N THR A 68 -2.32 15.70 1.01
CA THR A 68 -1.72 15.92 -0.30
C THR A 68 -0.20 15.91 -0.18
N TRP A 69 0.49 15.51 -1.25
CA TRP A 69 1.94 15.56 -1.27
C TRP A 69 2.45 17.00 -1.34
N SER A 70 3.55 17.29 -0.65
CA SER A 70 4.29 18.54 -0.75
C SER A 70 5.75 18.26 -1.13
N ASN A 71 6.19 18.83 -2.25
CA ASN A 71 7.57 18.68 -2.69
C ASN A 71 8.56 19.35 -1.73
N ASP A 72 8.16 20.44 -1.08
CA ASP A 72 9.00 21.13 -0.10
C ASP A 72 9.24 20.29 1.15
N LEU A 73 8.19 19.64 1.67
CA LEU A 73 8.31 18.70 2.80
C LEU A 73 9.14 17.48 2.41
N TYR A 74 8.95 16.94 1.21
CA TYR A 74 9.77 15.85 0.70
C TYR A 74 11.25 16.23 0.61
N ASN A 75 11.57 17.39 0.03
CA ASN A 75 12.96 17.83 -0.13
C ASN A 75 13.63 18.04 1.24
N TYR A 76 12.89 18.58 2.21
CA TYR A 76 13.34 18.68 3.59
C TYR A 76 13.65 17.29 4.19
N ALA A 77 12.66 16.38 4.17
CA ALA A 77 12.81 15.04 4.73
C ALA A 77 13.91 14.22 4.03
N ASN A 78 14.03 14.34 2.71
CA ASN A 78 15.09 13.70 1.92
C ASN A 78 16.47 14.22 2.31
N LYS A 79 16.63 15.53 2.54
CA LYS A 79 17.89 16.08 3.03
C LYS A 79 18.25 15.52 4.41
N VAL A 80 17.29 15.47 5.33
CA VAL A 80 17.47 14.89 6.67
C VAL A 80 17.91 13.43 6.57
N ALA A 81 17.22 12.62 5.76
CA ALA A 81 17.54 11.21 5.55
C ALA A 81 18.93 11.01 4.94
N ASN A 82 19.31 11.83 3.95
CA ASN A 82 20.64 11.77 3.31
C ASN A 82 21.78 12.20 4.26
N ASN A 83 21.47 13.00 5.28
CA ASN A 83 22.43 13.43 6.30
C ASN A 83 22.47 12.51 7.53
N TYR A 84 21.70 11.41 7.53
CA TYR A 84 21.70 10.45 8.62
C TYR A 84 23.05 9.74 8.73
N ASP A 85 23.57 9.62 9.96
CA ASP A 85 24.90 9.07 10.24
C ASP A 85 24.94 7.54 10.25
N CYS A 86 23.83 6.88 9.92
CA CYS A 86 23.67 5.42 9.99
C CYS A 86 23.95 4.83 11.38
N SER A 87 23.91 5.63 12.45
CA SER A 87 24.26 5.19 13.82
C SER A 87 23.25 4.23 14.45
N GLY A 88 22.06 4.08 13.86
CA GLY A 88 20.94 3.37 14.46
C GLY A 88 20.08 4.23 15.38
N ASN A 89 20.50 5.47 15.68
CA ASN A 89 19.78 6.37 16.59
C ASN A 89 18.87 7.34 15.83
N LEU A 90 17.56 7.15 15.96
CA LEU A 90 16.58 8.07 15.41
C LEU A 90 16.46 9.31 16.30
N ARG A 91 16.84 10.49 15.77
CA ARG A 91 16.79 11.77 16.48
C ARG A 91 16.03 12.80 15.68
N HIS A 92 15.08 13.46 16.33
CA HIS A 92 14.28 14.50 15.69
C HIS A 92 15.09 15.74 15.32
N THR A 93 14.71 16.36 14.20
CA THR A 93 15.39 17.54 13.63
C THR A 93 15.03 18.87 14.30
N ASN A 94 14.01 18.88 15.17
CA ASN A 94 13.40 20.08 15.77
C ASN A 94 12.96 21.14 14.74
N ALA A 95 12.61 20.71 13.51
CA ALA A 95 12.03 21.59 12.50
C ALA A 95 10.61 22.07 12.88
N PRO A 96 10.09 23.09 12.19
CA PRO A 96 8.71 23.54 12.37
C PRO A 96 7.64 22.58 11.81
N TYR A 97 8.04 21.41 11.31
CA TYR A 97 7.13 20.40 10.76
C TYR A 97 6.97 19.24 11.76
N GLY A 98 5.80 18.59 11.73
CA GLY A 98 5.65 17.28 12.39
C GLY A 98 6.54 16.24 11.73
N GLU A 99 7.13 15.34 12.52
CA GLU A 99 8.12 14.38 12.03
C GLU A 99 7.88 12.99 12.61
N ASN A 100 7.88 11.98 11.75
CA ASN A 100 7.97 10.58 12.14
C ASN A 100 9.26 9.99 11.54
N LEU A 101 9.93 9.14 12.31
CA LEU A 101 11.20 8.51 11.93
C LEU A 101 11.05 6.99 11.92
N ALA A 102 11.77 6.32 11.01
CA ALA A 102 11.72 4.88 10.86
C ALA A 102 13.06 4.36 10.35
N LEU A 103 13.48 3.19 10.84
CA LEU A 103 14.69 2.49 10.40
C LEU A 103 14.41 0.99 10.33
N GLY A 104 14.95 0.31 9.32
CA GLY A 104 14.87 -1.15 9.21
C GLY A 104 13.61 -1.69 8.53
N TYR A 105 12.79 -0.85 7.90
CA TYR A 105 11.61 -1.28 7.15
C TYR A 105 11.94 -1.47 5.66
N SER A 106 11.41 -2.55 5.08
CA SER A 106 11.65 -2.92 3.68
C SER A 106 10.91 -2.07 2.65
N SER A 107 9.98 -1.20 3.08
CA SER A 107 9.29 -0.26 2.19
C SER A 107 8.75 0.96 2.96
N ALA A 108 8.48 2.02 2.21
CA ALA A 108 7.77 3.20 2.68
C ALA A 108 6.44 2.85 3.37
N ALA A 109 5.62 2.02 2.72
CA ALA A 109 4.33 1.62 3.27
C ALA A 109 4.46 0.83 4.58
N ASN A 110 5.52 0.01 4.73
CA ASN A 110 5.76 -0.75 5.96
C ASN A 110 6.11 0.15 7.14
N ALA A 111 6.89 1.22 6.92
CA ALA A 111 7.15 2.22 7.95
C ALA A 111 5.85 2.92 8.40
N VAL A 112 4.99 3.32 7.45
CA VAL A 112 3.68 3.93 7.77
C VAL A 112 2.77 2.98 8.54
N ASN A 113 2.76 1.70 8.18
CA ASN A 113 2.00 0.68 8.90
C ASN A 113 2.50 0.52 10.34
N ALA A 114 3.81 0.61 10.57
CA ALA A 114 4.38 0.53 11.91
C ALA A 114 3.94 1.71 12.78
N TRP A 115 4.09 2.96 12.29
CA TRP A 115 3.61 4.15 13.01
C TRP A 115 2.11 4.08 13.33
N TYR A 116 1.30 3.61 12.38
CA TYR A 116 -0.13 3.47 12.61
C TYR A 116 -0.47 2.43 13.69
N SER A 117 0.36 1.39 13.83
CA SER A 117 0.09 0.30 14.77
C SER A 117 0.34 0.69 16.23
N GLU A 118 1.03 1.81 16.49
CA GLU A 118 1.24 2.36 17.83
C GLU A 118 -0.08 2.79 18.52
N GLY A 119 -1.12 3.07 17.73
CA GLY A 119 -2.43 3.48 18.27
C GLY A 119 -3.27 2.36 18.89
N PHE A 120 -2.79 1.12 18.90
CA PHE A 120 -3.51 -0.04 19.46
C PHE A 120 -3.00 -0.49 20.85
N ASN A 121 -2.25 0.38 21.55
CA ASN A 121 -1.79 0.11 22.92
C ASN A 121 -2.91 0.16 23.97
#